data_AF-A0A3D5CYC5-F1
#
_entry.id   AF-A0A3D5CYC5-F1
#
_cell.length_a   1.000
_cell.length_b   1.000
_cell.length_c   1.000
_cell.angle_alpha   90.00
_cell.angle_beta   90.00
_cell.angle_gamma   90.00
#
_symmetry.space_group_name_H-M   'P 1'
#
loop_
_entity.id
_entity.type
_entity.pdbx_description
1 polymer ?
#
loop_
_entity_poly.entity_id
_entity_poly.type
_entity_poly.pdbx_seq_one_letter_code
_entity_poly.pdbx_strand_id
1 'polypeptide(L)'
;MNHRSDKWDQLTNEWAESLKKAKVRQAIIDDKMHSFLRGNGCLPTAEELKIVEELWRQHVEARNRTNQFIQVVLQNYTTTDATQ
;
A
#
# COMPACT_ATOMS: atom_id res chain seq x y z
N MET A 1 22.28 -24.75 -2.83
CA MET A 1 21.51 -24.08 -3.91
C MET A 1 20.16 -23.51 -3.43
N ASN A 2 19.94 -23.21 -2.14
CA ASN A 2 18.59 -22.83 -1.65
C ASN A 2 18.39 -21.36 -1.22
N HIS A 3 19.43 -20.56 -0.98
CA HIS A 3 19.24 -19.21 -0.40
C HIS A 3 18.50 -18.18 -1.27
N ARG A 4 18.39 -18.43 -2.59
CA ARG A 4 17.72 -17.49 -3.52
C ARG A 4 16.22 -17.74 -3.59
N SER A 5 15.76 -18.99 -3.48
CA SER A 5 14.34 -19.35 -3.47
C SER A 5 13.67 -18.82 -2.21
N ASP A 6 14.26 -19.09 -1.04
CA ASP A 6 13.71 -18.68 0.26
C ASP A 6 13.55 -17.15 0.38
N LYS A 7 14.49 -16.39 -0.21
CA LYS A 7 14.45 -14.92 -0.23
C LYS A 7 13.33 -14.40 -1.13
N TRP A 8 13.07 -15.04 -2.26
CA TRP A 8 11.97 -14.65 -3.16
C TRP A 8 10.60 -14.98 -2.55
N ASP A 9 10.48 -16.14 -1.90
CA ASP A 9 9.25 -16.54 -1.21
C ASP A 9 8.92 -15.59 -0.06
N GLN A 10 9.94 -15.19 0.72
CA GLN A 10 9.79 -14.21 1.79
C GLN A 10 9.34 -12.84 1.25
N LEU A 11 10.01 -12.31 0.22
CA LEU A 11 9.67 -11.02 -0.38
C LEU A 11 8.25 -11.02 -0.98
N THR A 12 7.86 -12.12 -1.60
CA THR A 12 6.52 -12.28 -2.19
C THR A 12 5.43 -12.28 -1.11
N ASN A 13 5.67 -12.99 0.01
CA ASN A 13 4.76 -13.01 1.14
C ASN A 13 4.65 -11.64 1.83
N GLU A 14 5.77 -10.97 2.07
CA GLU A 14 5.79 -9.62 2.65
C GLU A 14 5.07 -8.61 1.75
N TRP A 15 5.19 -8.77 0.43
CA TRP A 15 4.49 -7.94 -0.55
C TRP A 15 2.98 -8.21 -0.57
N ALA A 16 2.57 -9.49 -0.57
CA ALA A 16 1.16 -9.88 -0.52
C ALA A 16 0.46 -9.35 0.74
N GLU A 17 1.11 -9.46 1.91
CA GLU A 17 0.61 -8.91 3.17
C GLU A 17 0.54 -7.38 3.18
N SER A 18 1.54 -6.72 2.60
CA SER A 18 1.55 -5.25 2.46
C SER A 18 0.42 -4.77 1.56
N LEU A 19 0.18 -5.45 0.43
CA LEU A 19 -0.94 -5.16 -0.48
C LEU A 19 -2.30 -5.38 0.19
N LYS A 20 -2.45 -6.47 0.94
CA LYS A 20 -3.69 -6.76 1.68
C LYS A 20 -3.99 -5.66 2.71
N LYS A 21 -2.98 -5.24 3.49
CA LYS A 21 -3.11 -4.12 4.45
C LYS A 21 -3.45 -2.80 3.77
N ALA A 22 -2.84 -2.50 2.63
CA ALA A 22 -3.13 -1.28 1.87
C ALA A 22 -4.58 -1.24 1.36
N LYS A 23 -5.11 -2.36 0.86
CA LYS A 23 -6.51 -2.49 0.42
C LYS A 23 -7.50 -2.29 1.57
N VAL A 24 -7.23 -2.86 2.74
CA VAL A 24 -8.07 -2.67 3.94
C VAL A 24 -8.11 -1.19 4.35
N ARG A 25 -6.95 -0.50 4.36
CA ARG A 25 -6.89 0.93 4.67
C ARG A 25 -7.69 1.78 3.68
N GLN A 26 -7.60 1.49 2.38
CA GLN A 26 -8.38 2.18 1.35
C GLN A 26 -9.89 2.03 1.61
N ALA A 27 -10.36 0.82 1.88
CA ALA A 27 -11.78 0.56 2.17
C ALA A 27 -12.28 1.33 3.40
N ILE A 28 -11.47 1.44 4.46
CA ILE A 28 -11.83 2.22 5.66
C ILE A 28 -11.92 3.72 5.36
N ILE A 29 -10.99 4.24 4.56
CA ILE A 29 -11.00 5.65 4.13
C ILE A 29 -12.25 5.92 3.30
N ASP A 30 -12.53 5.06 2.32
CA ASP A 30 -13.68 5.20 1.42
C ASP A 30 -15.00 5.12 2.20
N ASP A 31 -15.11 4.23 3.19
CA ASP A 31 -16.30 4.10 4.05
C ASP A 31 -16.51 5.35 4.92
N LYS A 32 -15.45 5.88 5.54
CA LYS A 32 -15.52 7.12 6.32
C LYS A 32 -15.92 8.32 5.45
N MET A 33 -15.31 8.45 4.27
CA MET A 33 -15.63 9.52 3.33
C MET A 33 -17.06 9.39 2.79
N HIS A 34 -17.52 8.18 2.48
CA HIS A 34 -18.91 7.94 2.09
C HIS A 34 -19.90 8.25 3.21
N SER A 35 -19.58 7.92 4.46
CA SER A 35 -20.39 8.27 5.63
C SER A 35 -20.53 9.79 5.79
N PHE A 36 -19.44 10.53 5.59
CA PHE A 36 -19.47 12.01 5.60
C PHE A 36 -20.30 12.59 4.46
N LEU A 37 -20.19 12.03 3.25
CA LEU A 37 -20.88 12.52 2.06
C LEU A 37 -22.37 12.14 1.99
N ARG A 38 -22.75 10.95 2.51
CA ARG A 38 -24.14 10.46 2.48
C ARG A 38 -24.98 10.90 3.67
N GLY A 39 -24.38 11.56 4.66
CA GLY A 39 -25.10 12.34 5.65
C GLY A 39 -25.94 11.51 6.61
N ASN A 40 -25.35 11.11 7.74
CA ASN A 40 -26.12 10.87 8.96
C ASN A 40 -26.57 12.20 9.64
N GLY A 41 -26.52 13.33 8.92
CA GLY A 41 -26.95 14.65 9.40
C GLY A 41 -25.92 15.46 10.18
N CYS A 42 -24.73 14.90 10.48
CA CYS A 42 -23.64 15.64 11.13
C CYS A 42 -22.46 15.82 10.18
N LEU A 43 -21.97 17.07 10.08
CA LEU A 43 -20.67 17.36 9.48
C LEU A 43 -19.58 16.68 10.34
N PRO A 44 -18.55 16.08 9.72
CA PRO A 44 -17.45 15.48 10.45
C PRO A 44 -16.74 16.53 11.31
N THR A 45 -16.32 16.13 12.49
CA THR A 45 -15.50 16.95 13.37
C THR A 45 -14.10 17.12 12.79
N ALA A 46 -13.40 18.17 13.22
CA ALA A 46 -12.01 18.41 12.82
C ALA A 46 -11.08 17.24 13.21
N GLU A 47 -11.39 16.52 14.28
CA GLU A 47 -10.64 15.34 14.73
C GLU A 47 -10.84 14.14 13.80
N GLU A 48 -12.08 13.88 13.38
CA GLU A 48 -12.38 12.83 12.41
C GLU A 48 -11.72 13.08 11.05
N LEU A 49 -11.70 14.33 10.60
CA LEU A 49 -10.98 14.72 9.38
C LEU A 49 -9.47 14.48 9.50
N LYS A 50 -8.85 14.81 10.64
CA LYS A 50 -7.44 14.52 10.90
C LYS A 50 -7.13 13.01 10.87
N ILE A 51 -8.04 12.19 11.40
CA ILE A 51 -7.89 10.72 11.36
C ILE A 51 -7.91 10.23 9.91
N VAL A 52 -8.84 10.73 9.09
CA VAL A 52 -8.90 10.37 7.66
C VAL A 52 -7.68 10.85 6.89
N GLU A 53 -7.22 12.08 7.15
CA GLU A 53 -6.00 12.63 6.56
C GLU A 53 -4.76 11.79 6.89
N GLU A 54 -4.62 11.36 8.15
CA GLU A 54 -3.53 10.48 8.58
C GLU A 54 -3.59 9.11 7.90
N LEU A 55 -4.78 8.50 7.84
CA LEU A 55 -4.98 7.23 7.15
C LEU A 55 -4.65 7.34 5.66
N TRP A 56 -5.03 8.45 5.02
CA TRP A 56 -4.70 8.73 3.62
C TRP A 56 -3.19 8.89 3.42
N ARG A 57 -2.51 9.64 4.29
CA ARG A 57 -1.04 9.78 4.24
C ARG A 57 -0.36 8.42 4.32
N GLN A 58 -0.78 7.57 5.27
CA GLN A 58 -0.24 6.22 5.42
C GLN A 58 -0.51 5.34 4.20
N HIS A 59 -1.66 5.49 3.56
CA HIS A 59 -1.98 4.77 2.32
C HIS A 59 -1.03 5.21 1.17
N VAL A 60 -0.86 6.52 0.98
CA VAL A 60 0.03 7.08 -0.05
C VAL A 60 1.48 6.64 0.17
N GLU A 61 1.97 6.66 1.41
CA GLU A 61 3.32 6.16 1.74
C GLU A 61 3.49 4.68 1.40
N ALA A 62 2.51 3.83 1.76
CA ALA A 62 2.57 2.40 1.45
C ALA A 62 2.56 2.15 -0.07
N ARG A 63 1.74 2.90 -0.81
CA ARG A 63 1.74 2.87 -2.28
C ARG A 63 3.09 3.28 -2.86
N ASN A 64 3.69 4.35 -2.35
CA ASN A 64 4.99 4.83 -2.82
C ASN A 64 6.12 3.81 -2.57
N ARG A 65 6.13 3.17 -1.40
CA ARG A 65 7.06 2.05 -1.12
C ARG A 65 6.86 0.88 -2.08
N THR A 66 5.61 0.54 -2.39
CA THR A 66 5.28 -0.51 -3.37
C THR A 66 5.80 -0.14 -4.76
N ASN A 67 5.63 1.11 -5.21
CA ASN A 67 6.15 1.59 -6.48
C ASN A 67 7.69 1.52 -6.54
N GLN A 68 8.37 1.91 -5.45
CA GLN A 68 9.83 1.79 -5.36
C GLN A 68 10.30 0.34 -5.45
N PHE A 69 9.62 -0.58 -4.76
CA PHE A 69 9.92 -2.00 -4.86
C PHE A 69 9.76 -2.52 -6.29
N ILE A 70 8.68 -2.18 -6.98
CA ILE A 70 8.46 -2.56 -8.39
C ILE A 70 9.60 -2.03 -9.27
N GLN A 71 10.02 -0.77 -9.07
CA GLN A 71 11.15 -0.20 -9.82
C GLN A 71 12.46 -0.96 -9.59
N VAL A 72 12.77 -1.33 -8.34
CA VAL A 72 13.95 -2.13 -8.01
C VAL A 72 13.87 -3.51 -8.68
N VAL A 73 12.71 -4.16 -8.65
CA VAL A 73 12.50 -5.46 -9.30
C VAL A 73 12.71 -5.34 -10.81
N LEU A 74 12.11 -4.33 -11.46
CA LEU A 74 12.29 -4.08 -12.89
C LEU A 74 13.76 -3.84 -13.26
N GLN A 75 14.49 -3.05 -12.48
CA GLN A 75 15.93 -2.82 -12.69
C GLN A 75 16.73 -4.11 -12.63
N ASN A 76 16.40 -5.02 -11.70
CA ASN A 76 17.05 -6.32 -11.60
C ASN A 76 16.79 -7.19 -12.83
N TYR A 77 15.58 -7.19 -13.40
CA TYR A 77 15.30 -7.90 -14.65
C TYR A 77 16.10 -7.33 -15.82
N THR A 78 16.09 -6.00 -16.02
CA THR A 78 16.87 -5.36 -17.11
C THR A 78 18.37 -5.59 -17.01
N THR A 79 18.91 -5.71 -15.79
CA THR A 79 20.35 -5.95 -15.59
C THR A 79 20.71 -7.42 -15.86
N THR A 80 19.81 -8.35 -15.54
CA THR A 80 20.01 -9.79 -15.73
C THR A 80 19.91 -10.17 -17.22
N ASP A 81 19.06 -9.51 -17.99
CA ASP A 81 18.97 -9.71 -19.46
C ASP A 81 20.14 -9.06 -20.22
N ALA A 82 20.75 -8.00 -19.69
CA ALA A 82 21.92 -7.35 -20.32
C ALA A 82 23.25 -8.10 -20.09
N THR A 83 23.24 -9.17 -19.28
CA THR A 83 24.42 -10.00 -18.98
C THR A 83 24.31 -11.45 -19.46
N GLN A 84 23.30 -11.78 -20.26
CA GLN A 84 23.24 -13.00 -21.08
C GLN A 84 23.63 -12.71 -22.52
#